data_AF-A0A1B0DFF0-F1
#
_entry.id   AF-A0A1B0DFF0-F1
#
_cell.length_a   1.000
_cell.length_b   1.000
_cell.length_c   1.000
_cell.angle_alpha   90.00
_cell.angle_beta   90.00
_cell.angle_gamma   90.00
#
_symmetry.space_group_name_H-M   'P 1'
#
loop_
_entity.id
_entity.type
_entity.pdbx_description
1 polymer ?
#
loop_
_entity_poly.entity_id
_entity_poly.type
_entity_poly.pdbx_seq_one_letter_code
_entity_poly.pdbx_strand_id
1 'polypeptide(L)'
;MKKQVKRKQLIPRNILVEYHPEFEALVLFGKLIGYYALWREKSILSIETSILANLSEILRKSQKCLVRYARGFTLEVFRQIKIIEFIQNISLSSIRRDIRLTHLFASSCISSLSADHLSLSDVPLTEIQSLLRQESRLNGQIAKMLGIYREWDEDKQIGAVFSQLLGHQHYESSSLWLKIQPKADISNCKSTIHLVLDKYLDNRDEYRRILECISNFTLDEVIQMIYSLPPAIFRSDILDILVPRILENGPWTIKSQALILSDLILKEVHKGDTTQYDNLLDHLLTKPLDIIEVFLMNQDWELLDRVIPAILSYLSSESCPFCHQNDNFTQNRTAFADQHSSSPLTIECLDNLFIVYALQSVDIQIVLSDSSQSSTSLEKITLDFDMPHKAPSKENWIPDEAVTACMACKLTTFSMLKRRHHCRRCGRVVCKNCSSQKRRIPDMYRNLRVRVCDDCVRWEKQPVTATPTKVRLRSDEDVWIFSGDTNEDHMLRDQFTYEDAPSAAICISILNYHSSDLNAAKFLLWECDRLEALLRPLRPGSINPEIDYLAVAKMMRCLAIGAK
;
A
#
# COMPACT_ATOMS: atom_id res chain seq x y z
N MET A 1 61.15 -17.00 -7.65
CA MET A 1 62.38 -16.71 -8.42
C MET A 1 62.05 -15.88 -9.65
N LYS A 2 62.72 -14.73 -9.81
CA LYS A 2 62.98 -13.91 -11.04
C LYS A 2 61.74 -13.43 -11.84
N LYS A 3 61.22 -12.21 -11.64
CA LYS A 3 61.67 -10.92 -12.21
C LYS A 3 62.26 -11.03 -13.63
N GLN A 4 61.50 -10.60 -14.65
CA GLN A 4 62.06 -10.02 -15.86
C GLN A 4 61.58 -8.57 -16.03
N VAL A 5 62.50 -7.68 -15.75
CA VAL A 5 62.48 -6.26 -16.06
C VAL A 5 62.66 -6.11 -17.57
N LYS A 6 61.67 -5.57 -18.29
CA LYS A 6 61.92 -5.00 -19.62
C LYS A 6 62.19 -3.50 -19.45
N ARG A 7 63.47 -3.15 -19.64
CA ARG A 7 64.02 -1.79 -19.67
C ARG A 7 63.17 -0.91 -20.59
N LYS A 8 62.72 0.25 -20.09
CA LYS A 8 62.34 1.39 -20.93
C LYS A 8 63.59 1.82 -21.71
N GLN A 9 63.61 1.59 -23.02
CA GLN A 9 64.53 2.30 -23.89
C GLN A 9 64.08 3.76 -23.94
N LEU A 10 64.90 4.64 -23.34
CA LEU A 10 64.84 6.07 -23.59
C LEU A 10 65.36 6.32 -25.01
N ILE A 11 64.47 6.71 -25.92
CA ILE A 11 64.87 7.22 -27.23
C ILE A 11 65.19 8.73 -27.04
N PRO A 12 66.36 9.22 -27.47
CA PRO A 12 66.78 10.62 -27.27
C PRO A 12 65.92 11.61 -28.05
N ARG A 13 65.79 12.81 -27.48
CA ARG A 13 64.85 13.89 -27.85
C ARG A 13 65.04 14.53 -29.24
N ASN A 14 66.08 14.19 -30.00
CA ASN A 14 66.54 14.98 -31.15
C ASN A 14 66.93 14.14 -32.40
N ILE A 15 66.07 13.23 -32.84
CA ILE A 15 66.12 12.76 -34.25
C ILE A 15 64.74 12.98 -34.83
N LEU A 16 64.56 14.19 -35.37
CA LEU A 16 63.44 14.57 -36.21
C LEU A 16 63.82 14.31 -37.67
N VAL A 17 62.79 14.09 -38.47
CA VAL A 17 62.75 14.16 -39.94
C VAL A 17 63.01 12.84 -40.66
N GLU A 18 62.01 11.96 -40.64
CA GLU A 18 61.52 11.29 -41.84
C GLU A 18 60.05 10.87 -41.61
N TYR A 19 59.20 11.16 -42.60
CA TYR A 19 57.74 11.19 -42.55
C TYR A 19 57.06 10.17 -41.61
N HIS A 20 56.49 10.64 -40.49
CA HIS A 20 55.59 9.84 -39.66
C HIS A 20 54.26 10.57 -39.45
N PRO A 21 53.10 9.95 -39.80
CA PRO A 21 51.75 10.51 -39.62
C PRO A 21 51.44 11.01 -38.20
N GLU A 22 52.21 10.58 -37.21
CA GLU A 22 52.08 10.95 -35.80
C GLU A 22 52.53 12.39 -35.49
N PHE A 23 53.50 12.95 -36.23
CA PHE A 23 53.98 14.33 -35.96
C PHE A 23 53.02 15.38 -36.53
N GLU A 24 52.47 15.12 -37.72
CA GLU A 24 51.42 15.95 -38.33
C GLU A 24 50.14 15.92 -37.49
N ALA A 25 49.81 14.75 -36.94
CA ALA A 25 48.75 14.60 -35.95
C ALA A 25 48.99 15.45 -34.69
N LEU A 26 50.19 15.44 -34.10
CA LEU A 26 50.52 16.26 -32.92
C LEU A 26 50.45 17.77 -33.20
N VAL A 27 50.91 18.22 -34.36
CA VAL A 27 50.84 19.63 -34.78
C VAL A 27 49.39 20.06 -35.00
N LEU A 28 48.57 19.23 -35.66
CA LEU A 28 47.14 19.46 -35.81
C LEU A 28 46.45 19.50 -34.44
N PHE A 29 46.78 18.59 -33.54
CA PHE A 29 46.24 18.57 -32.18
C PHE A 29 46.62 19.83 -31.37
N GLY A 30 47.86 20.30 -31.48
CA GLY A 30 48.30 21.55 -30.86
C GLY A 30 47.56 22.78 -31.39
N LYS A 31 47.30 22.86 -32.71
CA LYS A 31 46.49 23.93 -33.32
C LYS A 31 45.04 23.89 -32.82
N LEU A 32 44.46 22.69 -32.70
CA LEU A 32 43.10 22.49 -32.18
C LEU A 32 42.98 22.94 -30.71
N ILE A 33 43.97 22.60 -29.88
CA ILE A 33 44.06 23.12 -28.50
C ILE A 33 44.17 24.65 -28.51
N GLY A 34 44.97 25.22 -29.40
CA GLY A 34 45.11 26.68 -29.55
C GLY A 34 43.78 27.38 -29.87
N TYR A 35 43.01 26.85 -30.83
CA TYR A 35 41.69 27.40 -31.17
C TYR A 35 40.70 27.32 -30.00
N TYR A 36 40.71 26.20 -29.25
CA TYR A 36 39.85 26.04 -28.09
C TYR A 36 40.28 26.93 -26.90
N ALA A 37 41.58 27.12 -26.70
CA ALA A 37 42.10 28.04 -25.68
C ALA A 37 41.74 29.50 -25.99
N LEU A 38 41.84 29.92 -27.25
CA LEU A 38 41.39 31.24 -27.70
C LEU A 38 39.87 31.43 -27.57
N TRP A 39 39.10 30.38 -27.84
CA TRP A 39 37.66 30.39 -27.63
C TRP A 39 37.29 30.61 -26.16
N ARG A 40 38.05 30.02 -25.23
CA ARG A 40 37.83 30.15 -23.78
C ARG A 40 37.91 31.58 -23.25
N GLU A 41 38.51 32.49 -24.01
CA GLU A 41 38.64 33.89 -23.64
C GLU A 41 37.48 34.78 -24.15
N LYS A 42 36.52 34.23 -24.90
CA LYS A 42 35.40 35.00 -25.49
C LYS A 42 34.11 34.95 -24.66
N SER A 43 33.32 36.02 -24.72
CA SER A 43 31.99 36.11 -24.08
C SER A 43 31.00 35.14 -24.73
N ILE A 44 30.46 34.22 -23.93
CA ILE A 44 29.63 33.10 -24.38
C ILE A 44 28.32 33.54 -25.05
N LEU A 45 27.78 34.70 -24.67
CA LEU A 45 26.54 35.29 -25.23
C LEU A 45 26.72 35.84 -26.65
N SER A 46 27.96 36.04 -27.08
CA SER A 46 28.29 36.60 -28.41
C SER A 46 28.72 35.53 -29.43
N ILE A 47 28.73 34.26 -29.03
CA ILE A 47 29.25 33.17 -29.85
C ILE A 47 28.11 32.55 -30.66
N GLU A 48 28.21 32.63 -31.98
CA GLU A 48 27.30 31.90 -32.86
C GLU A 48 27.56 30.39 -32.78
N THR A 49 26.49 29.60 -32.67
CA THR A 49 26.53 28.13 -32.64
C THR A 49 27.15 27.54 -33.92
N SER A 50 27.02 28.26 -35.04
CA SER A 50 27.64 27.97 -36.34
C SER A 50 29.17 27.82 -36.26
N ILE A 51 29.84 28.65 -35.47
CA ILE A 51 31.31 28.66 -35.32
C ILE A 51 31.79 27.39 -34.62
N LEU A 52 31.08 26.98 -33.57
CA LEU A 52 31.41 25.77 -32.84
C LEU A 52 31.04 24.50 -33.61
N ALA A 53 29.93 24.51 -34.34
CA ALA A 53 29.57 23.42 -35.26
C ALA A 53 30.65 23.21 -36.33
N ASN A 54 31.18 24.30 -36.90
CA ASN A 54 32.30 24.27 -37.83
C ASN A 54 33.56 23.68 -37.18
N LEU A 55 33.93 24.13 -35.97
CA LEU A 55 35.07 23.59 -35.23
C LEU A 55 34.90 22.08 -34.96
N SER A 56 33.71 21.66 -34.56
CA SER A 56 33.40 20.27 -34.27
C SER A 56 33.46 19.37 -35.52
N GLU A 57 32.99 19.87 -36.65
CA GLU A 57 33.05 19.16 -37.93
C GLU A 57 34.47 19.06 -38.47
N ILE A 58 35.27 20.13 -38.33
CA ILE A 58 36.72 20.11 -38.63
C ILE A 58 37.41 19.05 -37.78
N LEU A 59 37.13 19.04 -36.48
CA LEU A 59 37.67 18.06 -35.54
C LEU A 59 37.30 16.62 -35.95
N ARG A 60 36.03 16.36 -36.26
CA ARG A 60 35.57 15.04 -36.76
C ARG A 60 36.29 14.59 -38.02
N LYS A 61 36.47 15.49 -39.00
CA LYS A 61 37.20 15.17 -40.25
C LYS A 61 38.66 14.83 -39.96
N SER A 62 39.28 15.50 -38.99
CA SER A 62 40.65 15.25 -38.53
C SER A 62 40.81 14.04 -37.59
N GLN A 63 39.71 13.45 -37.06
CA GLN A 63 39.75 12.30 -36.13
C GLN A 63 40.40 11.03 -36.69
N LYS A 64 40.56 10.91 -38.02
CA LYS A 64 41.11 9.70 -38.66
C LYS A 64 42.52 9.31 -38.17
N CYS A 65 43.29 10.24 -37.59
CA CYS A 65 44.67 9.99 -37.15
C CYS A 65 44.88 9.99 -35.62
N LEU A 66 43.90 10.40 -34.79
CA LEU A 66 44.06 10.59 -33.33
C LEU A 66 42.84 10.08 -32.54
N VAL A 67 42.67 8.75 -32.52
CA VAL A 67 41.39 8.10 -32.20
C VAL A 67 40.88 8.32 -30.76
N ARG A 68 41.75 8.62 -29.77
CA ARG A 68 41.34 8.72 -28.35
C ARG A 68 41.24 10.15 -27.80
N TYR A 69 42.25 11.00 -28.04
CA TYR A 69 42.23 12.39 -27.56
C TYR A 69 41.30 13.28 -28.37
N ALA A 70 41.24 13.11 -29.70
CA ALA A 70 40.36 13.91 -30.55
C ALA A 70 38.87 13.58 -30.30
N ARG A 71 38.56 12.31 -30.00
CA ARG A 71 37.19 11.92 -29.62
C ARG A 71 36.73 12.61 -28.34
N GLY A 72 37.56 12.66 -27.30
CA GLY A 72 37.25 13.38 -26.06
C GLY A 72 37.07 14.88 -26.28
N PHE A 73 37.88 15.47 -27.15
CA PHE A 73 37.83 16.90 -27.48
C PHE A 73 36.61 17.27 -28.32
N THR A 74 36.24 16.45 -29.31
CA THR A 74 35.02 16.64 -30.10
C THR A 74 33.78 16.53 -29.22
N LEU A 75 33.74 15.59 -28.28
CA LEU A 75 32.66 15.49 -27.29
C LEU A 75 32.57 16.75 -26.43
N GLU A 76 33.70 17.28 -25.98
CA GLU A 76 33.75 18.54 -25.23
C GLU A 76 33.23 19.73 -26.05
N VAL A 77 33.59 19.84 -27.33
CA VAL A 77 33.07 20.92 -28.21
C VAL A 77 31.57 20.77 -28.45
N PHE A 78 31.06 19.55 -28.68
CA PHE A 78 29.62 19.31 -28.78
C PHE A 78 28.86 19.71 -27.52
N ARG A 79 29.42 19.40 -26.35
CA ARG A 79 28.86 19.82 -25.06
C ARG A 79 28.72 21.35 -24.97
N GLN A 80 29.76 22.07 -25.37
CA GLN A 80 29.74 23.54 -25.33
C GLN A 80 28.73 24.15 -26.32
N ILE A 81 28.54 23.55 -27.49
CA ILE A 81 27.47 23.94 -28.44
C ILE A 81 26.11 23.85 -27.75
N LYS A 82 25.83 22.74 -27.06
CA LYS A 82 24.55 22.52 -26.38
C LYS A 82 24.31 23.48 -25.23
N ILE A 83 25.33 23.78 -24.44
CA ILE A 83 25.24 24.78 -23.37
C ILE A 83 24.97 26.18 -23.94
N ILE A 84 25.62 26.55 -25.05
CA ILE A 84 25.42 27.86 -25.70
C ILE A 84 24.03 27.97 -26.31
N GLU A 85 23.57 26.94 -27.03
CA GLU A 85 22.19 26.84 -27.55
C GLU A 85 21.16 27.03 -26.42
N PHE A 86 21.42 26.45 -25.25
CA PHE A 86 20.56 26.61 -24.07
C PHE A 86 20.58 28.04 -23.50
N ILE A 87 21.77 28.63 -23.30
CA ILE A 87 21.89 29.99 -22.74
C ILE A 87 21.26 31.04 -23.66
N GLN A 88 21.34 30.85 -24.98
CA GLN A 88 20.77 31.76 -25.97
C GLN A 88 19.24 31.83 -25.94
N ASN A 89 18.57 30.83 -25.38
CA ASN A 89 17.11 30.83 -25.23
C ASN A 89 16.63 31.57 -23.97
N ILE A 90 17.54 31.92 -23.05
CA ILE A 90 17.22 32.66 -21.82
C ILE A 90 17.13 34.16 -22.13
N SER A 91 16.03 34.81 -21.73
CA SER A 91 15.85 36.25 -21.95
C SER A 91 16.91 37.08 -21.21
N LEU A 92 17.53 38.06 -21.89
CA LEU A 92 18.55 38.96 -21.30
C LEU A 92 18.03 39.74 -20.09
N SER A 93 16.72 39.98 -20.00
CA SER A 93 16.05 40.60 -18.85
C SER A 93 15.96 39.67 -17.63
N SER A 94 15.81 38.37 -17.83
CA SER A 94 15.75 37.35 -16.77
C SER A 94 17.12 37.09 -16.14
N ILE A 95 18.21 37.34 -16.87
CA ILE A 95 19.59 37.22 -16.37
C ILE A 95 19.94 38.32 -15.34
N ARG A 96 19.21 39.45 -15.34
CA ARG A 96 19.53 40.64 -14.52
C ARG A 96 18.77 40.76 -13.19
N ARG A 97 17.85 39.85 -12.87
CA ARG A 97 17.04 39.90 -11.62
C ARG A 97 16.96 38.50 -10.99
N ASP A 98 17.92 38.19 -10.10
CA ASP A 98 17.90 37.14 -9.06
C ASP A 98 17.82 35.63 -9.45
N ILE A 99 18.32 34.77 -8.53
CA ILE A 99 19.09 33.54 -8.81
C ILE A 99 18.62 32.25 -8.02
N ARG A 100 18.67 31.03 -8.63
CA ARG A 100 19.44 29.78 -8.26
C ARG A 100 19.51 28.65 -9.34
N LEU A 101 20.74 28.34 -9.82
CA LEU A 101 21.26 27.10 -10.46
C LEU A 101 22.80 27.15 -10.46
N THR A 102 23.39 27.18 -9.27
CA THR A 102 24.59 28.00 -9.01
C THR A 102 25.90 27.68 -9.74
N HIS A 103 25.99 26.68 -10.61
CA HIS A 103 27.17 26.32 -11.41
C HIS A 103 26.79 25.37 -12.57
N LEU A 104 26.23 25.90 -13.67
CA LEU A 104 25.98 25.19 -14.95
C LEU A 104 27.28 24.73 -15.69
N PHE A 105 28.22 24.16 -14.94
CA PHE A 105 29.17 23.12 -15.35
C PHE A 105 30.63 23.54 -15.61
N ALA A 106 31.53 23.29 -14.64
CA ALA A 106 32.88 23.85 -14.62
C ALA A 106 33.87 23.13 -15.55
N SER A 107 34.24 23.79 -16.64
CA SER A 107 35.61 23.85 -17.16
C SER A 107 35.76 25.11 -18.04
N SER A 108 35.85 26.25 -17.35
CA SER A 108 36.59 27.46 -17.73
C SER A 108 36.09 28.50 -18.74
N CYS A 109 35.08 28.24 -19.56
CA CYS A 109 34.42 29.30 -20.36
C CYS A 109 33.18 29.87 -19.66
N ILE A 110 32.65 29.11 -18.70
CA ILE A 110 31.41 29.39 -17.97
C ILE A 110 31.70 30.16 -16.67
N SER A 111 32.97 30.29 -16.27
CA SER A 111 33.38 31.11 -15.10
C SER A 111 33.03 32.59 -15.24
N SER A 112 32.94 33.10 -16.46
CA SER A 112 32.57 34.50 -16.74
C SER A 112 31.09 34.81 -16.49
N LEU A 113 30.23 33.79 -16.44
CA LEU A 113 28.81 33.91 -16.09
C LEU A 113 28.55 33.84 -14.57
N SER A 114 29.58 33.60 -13.76
CA SER A 114 29.44 33.36 -12.31
C SER A 114 29.17 34.60 -11.45
N ALA A 115 29.13 35.79 -12.05
CA ALA A 115 28.92 37.05 -11.32
C ALA A 115 27.44 37.36 -11.04
N ASP A 116 26.51 36.90 -11.90
CA ASP A 116 25.09 37.30 -11.87
C ASP A 116 24.20 36.06 -11.89
N HIS A 117 24.31 35.30 -10.81
CA HIS A 117 23.67 34.01 -10.60
C HIS A 117 22.15 33.89 -11.14
N LEU A 118 21.61 32.72 -11.55
CA LEU A 118 20.32 32.58 -12.31
C LEU A 118 19.23 31.68 -11.67
N SER A 119 17.92 32.04 -11.61
CA SER A 119 16.80 31.24 -11.02
C SER A 119 16.12 30.24 -11.95
N LEU A 120 15.86 29.04 -11.41
CA LEU A 120 15.21 27.91 -12.08
C LEU A 120 13.75 28.16 -12.47
N SER A 121 13.10 29.18 -11.90
CA SER A 121 11.73 29.58 -12.20
C SER A 121 11.56 30.23 -13.58
N ASP A 122 12.64 30.82 -14.13
CA ASP A 122 12.57 31.74 -15.27
C ASP A 122 13.06 31.14 -16.59
N VAL A 123 13.56 29.91 -16.56
CA VAL A 123 13.95 29.14 -17.75
C VAL A 123 12.84 28.14 -18.07
N PRO A 124 12.38 28.07 -19.33
CA PRO A 124 11.40 27.06 -19.73
C PRO A 124 11.88 25.66 -19.34
N LEU A 125 11.08 24.97 -18.52
CA LEU A 125 11.40 23.62 -18.03
C LEU A 125 11.73 22.65 -19.18
N THR A 126 11.10 22.85 -20.33
CA THR A 126 11.31 22.11 -21.58
C THR A 126 12.74 22.21 -22.11
N GLU A 127 13.39 23.37 -21.99
CA GLU A 127 14.76 23.61 -22.46
C GLU A 127 15.79 22.98 -21.52
N ILE A 128 15.58 23.10 -20.20
CA ILE A 128 16.41 22.44 -19.18
C ILE A 128 16.34 20.92 -19.35
N GLN A 129 15.13 20.38 -19.51
CA GLN A 129 14.92 18.94 -19.73
C GLN A 129 15.54 18.48 -21.06
N SER A 130 15.51 19.30 -22.11
CA SER A 130 16.18 19.01 -23.38
C SER A 130 17.70 18.89 -23.21
N LEU A 131 18.31 19.83 -22.47
CA LEU A 131 19.74 19.83 -22.21
C LEU A 131 20.17 18.63 -21.35
N LEU A 132 19.42 18.32 -20.27
CA LEU A 132 19.69 17.18 -19.40
C LEU A 132 19.54 15.83 -20.09
N ARG A 133 18.65 15.70 -21.09
CA ARG A 133 18.53 14.49 -21.92
C ARG A 133 19.74 14.23 -22.80
N GLN A 134 20.42 15.30 -23.24
CA GLN A 134 21.54 15.20 -24.17
C GLN A 134 22.88 14.99 -23.45
N GLU A 135 22.99 15.42 -22.20
CA GLU A 135 24.24 15.43 -21.45
C GLU A 135 24.06 14.90 -20.01
N SER A 136 24.19 13.57 -19.82
CA SER A 136 23.99 12.91 -18.51
C SER A 136 24.97 13.38 -17.42
N ARG A 137 26.17 13.84 -17.80
CA ARG A 137 27.20 14.39 -16.88
C ARG A 137 26.77 15.67 -16.19
N LEU A 138 25.78 16.37 -16.71
CA LEU A 138 25.21 17.57 -16.09
C LEU A 138 24.48 17.23 -14.79
N ASN A 139 23.79 16.08 -14.73
CA ASN A 139 23.23 15.58 -13.46
C ASN A 139 24.31 15.50 -12.39
N GLY A 140 25.45 14.90 -12.76
CA GLY A 140 26.66 14.73 -11.96
C GLY A 140 27.19 16.00 -11.28
N GLN A 141 27.01 17.17 -11.91
CA GLN A 141 27.48 18.42 -11.32
C GLN A 141 26.35 19.17 -10.62
N ILE A 142 25.08 19.04 -11.05
CA ILE A 142 23.97 19.64 -10.31
C ILE A 142 23.90 19.10 -8.89
N ALA A 143 24.00 17.78 -8.67
CA ALA A 143 23.92 17.31 -7.30
C ALA A 143 25.13 17.68 -6.44
N LYS A 144 26.35 17.80 -7.02
CA LYS A 144 27.50 18.36 -6.29
C LYS A 144 27.22 19.78 -5.80
N MET A 145 26.55 20.60 -6.61
CA MET A 145 26.14 21.95 -6.22
C MET A 145 25.06 21.98 -5.14
N LEU A 146 24.14 21.01 -5.18
CA LEU A 146 23.12 20.84 -4.16
C LEU A 146 23.69 20.28 -2.83
N GLY A 147 25.01 20.18 -2.68
CA GLY A 147 25.66 19.75 -1.44
C GLY A 147 25.68 18.23 -1.25
N ILE A 148 25.66 17.45 -2.34
CA ILE A 148 25.75 15.99 -2.25
C ILE A 148 27.21 15.54 -2.36
N TYR A 149 27.79 15.16 -1.22
CA TYR A 149 29.24 15.01 -1.02
C TYR A 149 29.85 13.61 -1.23
N ARG A 150 29.10 12.59 -1.69
CA ARG A 150 29.70 11.27 -1.94
C ARG A 150 30.31 11.19 -3.35
N GLU A 151 31.44 10.49 -3.48
CA GLU A 151 32.07 10.17 -4.77
C GLU A 151 31.01 9.55 -5.70
N TRP A 152 30.60 10.37 -6.64
CA TRP A 152 29.50 10.08 -7.52
C TRP A 152 30.09 9.45 -8.76
N ASP A 153 29.96 8.13 -8.84
CA ASP A 153 30.36 7.35 -10.01
C ASP A 153 29.49 7.77 -11.19
N GLU A 154 30.07 7.87 -12.40
CA GLU A 154 29.45 8.47 -13.59
C GLU A 154 28.11 7.78 -13.99
N ASP A 155 27.80 6.62 -13.41
CA ASP A 155 26.66 5.77 -13.69
C ASP A 155 25.54 5.76 -12.63
N LYS A 156 25.58 6.63 -11.60
CA LYS A 156 24.54 6.64 -10.55
C LYS A 156 23.30 7.46 -10.92
N GLN A 157 22.16 6.78 -10.84
CA GLN A 157 20.84 7.14 -11.38
C GLN A 157 20.13 8.27 -10.59
N ILE A 158 19.24 9.02 -11.28
CA ILE A 158 18.48 10.19 -10.78
C ILE A 158 17.92 10.01 -9.36
N GLY A 159 17.47 8.80 -9.03
CA GLY A 159 16.88 8.47 -7.73
C GLY A 159 17.84 8.51 -6.53
N ALA A 160 19.15 8.34 -6.73
CA ALA A 160 20.13 8.40 -5.64
C ALA A 160 20.28 9.83 -5.09
N VAL A 161 20.24 10.84 -5.97
CA VAL A 161 20.29 12.27 -5.59
C VAL A 161 19.05 12.64 -4.83
N PHE A 162 17.89 12.29 -5.38
CA PHE A 162 16.61 12.53 -4.73
C PHE A 162 16.57 11.90 -3.32
N SER A 163 16.98 10.64 -3.21
CA SER A 163 17.09 9.95 -1.92
C SER A 163 17.98 10.70 -0.93
N GLN A 164 19.14 11.20 -1.37
CA GLN A 164 20.03 11.92 -0.49
C GLN A 164 19.44 13.28 -0.06
N LEU A 165 18.87 14.06 -0.98
CA LEU A 165 18.22 15.34 -0.64
C LEU A 165 17.05 15.12 0.31
N LEU A 166 16.21 14.13 0.04
CA LEU A 166 15.07 13.76 0.86
C LEU A 166 15.52 13.30 2.26
N GLY A 167 16.55 12.46 2.35
CA GLY A 167 17.10 12.01 3.63
C GLY A 167 17.71 13.14 4.48
N HIS A 168 18.17 14.22 3.86
CA HIS A 168 18.63 15.45 4.53
C HIS A 168 17.52 16.50 4.70
N GLN A 169 16.26 16.15 4.41
CA GLN A 169 15.07 17.02 4.59
C GLN A 169 15.08 18.29 3.72
N HIS A 170 15.78 18.27 2.57
CA HIS A 170 15.79 19.39 1.62
C HIS A 170 14.60 19.31 0.65
N TYR A 171 13.36 19.35 1.14
CA TYR A 171 12.14 19.08 0.33
C TYR A 171 11.98 19.97 -0.89
N GLU A 172 12.21 21.28 -0.76
CA GLU A 172 12.13 22.21 -1.88
C GLU A 172 13.13 21.84 -2.98
N SER A 173 14.36 21.49 -2.58
CA SER A 173 15.41 21.06 -3.50
C SER A 173 15.09 19.69 -4.11
N SER A 174 14.49 18.77 -3.35
CA SER A 174 14.04 17.46 -3.82
C SER A 174 12.94 17.56 -4.86
N SER A 175 11.93 18.40 -4.62
CA SER A 175 10.82 18.66 -5.55
C SER A 175 11.32 19.31 -6.84
N LEU A 176 12.16 20.34 -6.71
CA LEU A 176 12.77 21.02 -7.86
C LEU A 176 13.67 20.06 -8.66
N TRP A 177 14.46 19.25 -7.98
CA TRP A 177 15.30 18.22 -8.60
C TRP A 177 14.46 17.24 -9.42
N LEU A 178 13.31 16.78 -8.95
CA LEU A 178 12.47 15.86 -9.72
C LEU A 178 11.84 16.54 -10.96
N LYS A 179 11.36 17.78 -10.84
CA LYS A 179 10.70 18.51 -11.94
C LYS A 179 11.58 18.66 -13.19
N ILE A 180 12.88 18.87 -12.99
CA ILE A 180 13.82 19.10 -14.10
C ILE A 180 14.27 17.80 -14.79
N GLN A 181 13.95 16.63 -14.22
CA GLN A 181 14.49 15.36 -14.72
C GLN A 181 13.58 14.73 -15.78
N PRO A 182 14.15 14.18 -16.87
CA PRO A 182 13.36 13.71 -18.02
C PRO A 182 12.59 12.40 -17.81
N LYS A 183 12.82 11.69 -16.69
CA LYS A 183 12.02 10.62 -16.07
C LYS A 183 12.80 10.10 -14.86
N ALA A 184 12.23 10.20 -13.67
CA ALA A 184 12.92 9.78 -12.44
C ALA A 184 12.56 8.34 -12.09
N ASP A 185 13.55 7.44 -12.06
CA ASP A 185 13.34 6.05 -11.65
C ASP A 185 13.06 5.98 -10.14
N ILE A 186 11.80 5.73 -9.80
CA ILE A 186 11.33 5.65 -8.40
C ILE A 186 11.91 4.43 -7.67
N SER A 187 12.34 3.39 -8.38
CA SER A 187 12.76 2.11 -7.78
C SER A 187 13.94 2.26 -6.83
N ASN A 188 14.89 3.14 -7.19
CA ASN A 188 16.06 3.45 -6.35
C ASN A 188 15.74 4.31 -5.12
N CYS A 189 14.55 4.93 -5.08
CA CYS A 189 14.14 5.83 -4.00
C CYS A 189 13.30 5.12 -2.94
N LYS A 190 12.74 3.95 -3.24
CA LYS A 190 11.73 3.26 -2.42
C LYS A 190 12.15 3.14 -0.95
N SER A 191 13.33 2.61 -0.69
CA SER A 191 13.82 2.41 0.68
C SER A 191 13.99 3.71 1.46
N THR A 192 14.42 4.78 0.78
CA THR A 192 14.62 6.09 1.41
C THR A 192 13.30 6.78 1.68
N ILE A 193 12.37 6.76 0.72
CA ILE A 193 11.02 7.30 0.87
C ILE A 193 10.33 6.59 2.03
N HIS A 194 10.40 5.26 2.05
CA HIS A 194 9.85 4.43 3.13
C HIS A 194 10.39 4.84 4.50
N LEU A 195 11.72 4.92 4.67
CA LEU A 195 12.37 5.31 5.92
C LEU A 195 11.97 6.73 6.37
N VAL A 196 11.91 7.67 5.43
CA VAL A 196 11.61 9.08 5.74
C VAL A 196 10.14 9.25 6.09
N LEU A 197 9.22 8.60 5.36
CA LEU A 197 7.79 8.63 5.70
C LEU A 197 7.52 7.99 7.08
N ASP A 198 8.16 6.84 7.37
CA ASP A 198 8.06 6.17 8.68
C ASP A 198 8.49 7.08 9.83
N LYS A 199 9.63 7.77 9.65
CA LYS A 199 10.18 8.69 10.66
C LYS A 199 9.26 9.87 10.98
N TYR A 200 8.50 10.35 10.00
CA TYR A 200 7.67 11.55 10.12
C TYR A 200 6.18 11.27 10.10
N LEU A 201 5.77 10.02 10.35
CA LEU A 201 4.36 9.60 10.31
C LEU A 201 3.47 10.47 11.21
N ASP A 202 3.98 10.86 12.38
CA ASP A 202 3.28 11.69 13.37
C ASP A 202 3.33 13.21 13.07
N ASN A 203 4.22 13.65 12.17
CA ASN A 203 4.37 15.06 11.80
C ASN A 203 3.68 15.32 10.45
N ARG A 204 2.39 15.71 10.51
CA ARG A 204 1.55 15.93 9.32
C ARG A 204 2.16 16.89 8.30
N ASP A 205 2.79 17.98 8.74
CA ASP A 205 3.39 18.97 7.84
C ASP A 205 4.59 18.39 7.06
N GLU A 206 5.46 17.67 7.77
CA GLU A 206 6.62 17.01 7.15
C GLU A 206 6.20 15.85 6.25
N TYR A 207 5.23 15.03 6.68
CA TYR A 207 4.61 13.98 5.87
C TYR A 207 4.07 14.53 4.56
N ARG A 208 3.30 15.63 4.63
CA ARG A 208 2.74 16.30 3.45
C ARG A 208 3.83 16.80 2.49
N ARG A 209 4.91 17.41 3.00
CA ARG A 209 6.05 17.86 2.17
C ARG A 209 6.73 16.70 1.43
N ILE A 210 6.84 15.54 2.06
CA ILE A 210 7.40 14.33 1.42
C ILE A 210 6.46 13.86 0.30
N LEU A 211 5.15 13.84 0.55
CA LEU A 211 4.16 13.47 -0.47
C LEU A 211 4.13 14.44 -1.65
N GLU A 212 4.29 15.74 -1.41
CA GLU A 212 4.43 16.76 -2.47
C GLU A 212 5.68 16.54 -3.32
N CYS A 213 6.77 16.02 -2.75
CA CYS A 213 7.93 15.62 -3.54
C CYS A 213 7.58 14.45 -4.48
N ILE A 214 6.87 13.45 -3.95
CA ILE A 214 6.48 12.23 -4.68
C ILE A 214 5.47 12.53 -5.80
N SER A 215 4.69 13.60 -5.67
CA SER A 215 3.74 13.98 -6.72
C SER A 215 4.40 14.32 -8.07
N ASN A 216 5.70 14.62 -8.09
CA ASN A 216 6.45 14.87 -9.33
C ASN A 216 6.82 13.59 -10.12
N PHE A 217 6.63 12.39 -9.55
CA PHE A 217 6.79 11.13 -10.29
C PHE A 217 5.58 10.85 -11.19
N THR A 218 5.74 9.90 -12.13
CA THR A 218 4.61 9.43 -12.94
C THR A 218 3.58 8.73 -12.04
N LEU A 219 2.31 8.87 -12.39
CA LEU A 219 1.23 8.36 -11.53
C LEU A 219 1.28 6.84 -11.34
N ASP A 220 1.66 6.09 -12.39
CA ASP A 220 1.83 4.64 -12.31
C ASP A 220 2.95 4.25 -11.32
N GLU A 221 4.11 4.90 -11.40
CA GLU A 221 5.24 4.67 -10.49
C GLU A 221 4.86 4.92 -9.01
N VAL A 222 4.11 5.99 -8.76
CA VAL A 222 3.64 6.33 -7.40
C VAL A 222 2.64 5.29 -6.89
N ILE A 223 1.68 4.88 -7.72
CA ILE A 223 0.72 3.82 -7.36
C ILE A 223 1.45 2.51 -7.05
N GLN A 224 2.42 2.11 -7.88
CA GLN A 224 3.21 0.91 -7.62
C GLN A 224 4.02 1.01 -6.33
N MET A 225 4.56 2.20 -6.03
CA MET A 225 5.28 2.45 -4.79
C MET A 225 4.37 2.33 -3.57
N ILE A 226 3.17 2.91 -3.61
CA ILE A 226 2.19 2.86 -2.51
C ILE A 226 1.85 1.44 -2.12
N TYR A 227 1.56 0.60 -3.11
CA TYR A 227 1.27 -0.81 -2.89
C TYR A 227 2.49 -1.62 -2.40
N SER A 228 3.69 -1.03 -2.40
CA SER A 228 4.90 -1.63 -1.82
C SER A 228 5.26 -1.08 -0.43
N LEU A 229 4.56 -0.04 0.06
CA LEU A 229 4.78 0.50 1.39
C LEU A 229 4.10 -0.39 2.45
N PRO A 230 4.69 -0.55 3.64
CA PRO A 230 4.01 -1.17 4.76
C PRO A 230 2.72 -0.43 5.15
N PRO A 231 1.69 -1.13 5.64
CA PRO A 231 0.40 -0.51 5.95
C PRO A 231 0.49 0.62 6.97
N ALA A 232 1.43 0.55 7.93
CA ALA A 232 1.63 1.58 8.95
C ALA A 232 1.98 2.97 8.38
N ILE A 233 2.54 3.04 7.18
CA ILE A 233 2.99 4.30 6.57
C ILE A 233 1.93 4.89 5.65
N PHE A 234 0.96 4.09 5.26
CA PHE A 234 -0.05 4.47 4.31
C PHE A 234 -1.16 5.23 5.02
N ARG A 235 -1.29 6.53 4.73
CA ARG A 235 -2.23 7.43 5.42
C ARG A 235 -3.17 8.12 4.45
N SER A 236 -4.36 8.46 4.92
CA SER A 236 -5.39 9.15 4.14
C SER A 236 -4.92 10.44 3.46
N ASP A 237 -3.96 11.18 4.02
CA ASP A 237 -3.37 12.39 3.41
C ASP A 237 -2.79 12.14 2.01
N ILE A 238 -2.42 10.90 1.68
CA ILE A 238 -1.92 10.53 0.35
C ILE A 238 -3.02 10.55 -0.72
N LEU A 239 -4.27 10.32 -0.34
CA LEU A 239 -5.41 10.26 -1.24
C LEU A 239 -5.75 11.65 -1.79
N ASP A 240 -5.67 12.67 -0.94
CA ASP A 240 -5.88 14.09 -1.32
C ASP A 240 -4.96 14.54 -2.45
N ILE A 241 -3.77 13.96 -2.55
CA ILE A 241 -2.77 14.30 -3.58
C ILE A 241 -2.97 13.45 -4.84
N LEU A 242 -3.37 12.19 -4.70
CA LEU A 242 -3.36 11.24 -5.81
C LEU A 242 -4.70 11.10 -6.51
N VAL A 243 -5.79 11.04 -5.77
CA VAL A 243 -7.12 10.81 -6.36
C VAL A 243 -7.50 11.90 -7.36
N PRO A 244 -7.30 13.21 -7.09
CA PRO A 244 -7.53 14.24 -8.10
C PRO A 244 -6.71 14.01 -9.39
N ARG A 245 -5.44 13.62 -9.26
CA ARG A 245 -4.56 13.32 -10.40
C ARG A 245 -5.00 12.09 -11.17
N ILE A 246 -5.51 11.07 -10.47
CA ILE A 246 -6.06 9.86 -11.09
C ILE A 246 -7.31 10.22 -11.91
N LEU A 247 -8.23 11.01 -11.34
CA LEU A 247 -9.49 11.37 -11.97
C LEU A 247 -9.30 12.29 -13.19
N GLU A 248 -8.31 13.19 -13.17
CA GLU A 248 -8.07 14.11 -14.29
C GLU A 248 -7.51 13.41 -15.54
N ASN A 249 -6.45 12.59 -15.39
CA ASN A 249 -5.72 12.01 -16.54
C ASN A 249 -5.00 10.68 -16.19
N GLY A 250 -5.41 10.00 -15.13
CA GLY A 250 -4.72 8.79 -14.68
C GLY A 250 -5.10 7.52 -15.45
N PRO A 251 -4.23 6.49 -15.41
CA PRO A 251 -4.59 5.18 -15.93
C PRO A 251 -5.68 4.56 -15.05
N TRP A 252 -6.78 4.10 -15.66
CA TRP A 252 -7.81 3.35 -14.97
C TRP A 252 -7.34 1.91 -14.72
N THR A 253 -6.66 1.70 -13.59
CA THR A 253 -6.17 0.39 -13.15
C THR A 253 -6.96 -0.08 -11.91
N ILE A 254 -6.86 -1.37 -11.60
CA ILE A 254 -7.45 -1.96 -10.39
C ILE A 254 -6.97 -1.23 -9.12
N LYS A 255 -5.68 -0.90 -9.09
CA LYS A 255 -5.07 -0.14 -7.99
C LYS A 255 -5.60 1.29 -7.92
N SER A 256 -5.75 1.95 -9.07
CA SER A 256 -6.34 3.29 -9.16
C SER A 256 -7.78 3.29 -8.65
N GLN A 257 -8.58 2.30 -9.07
CA GLN A 257 -9.97 2.13 -8.64
C GLN A 257 -10.05 1.97 -7.12
N ALA A 258 -9.21 1.12 -6.52
CA ALA A 258 -9.22 0.92 -5.07
C ALA A 258 -8.91 2.20 -4.28
N LEU A 259 -7.94 3.00 -4.73
CA LEU A 259 -7.61 4.29 -4.09
C LEU A 259 -8.76 5.31 -4.19
N ILE A 260 -9.44 5.38 -5.35
CA ILE A 260 -10.60 6.25 -5.54
C ILE A 260 -11.73 5.84 -4.58
N LEU A 261 -12.05 4.54 -4.53
CA LEU A 261 -13.11 4.02 -3.66
C LEU A 261 -12.81 4.32 -2.20
N SER A 262 -11.58 4.11 -1.73
CA SER A 262 -11.17 4.43 -0.37
C SER A 262 -11.28 5.91 -0.02
N ASP A 263 -10.93 6.81 -0.95
CA ASP A 263 -11.09 8.26 -0.77
C ASP A 263 -12.56 8.66 -0.62
N LEU A 264 -13.43 8.12 -1.46
CA LEU A 264 -14.88 8.35 -1.37
C LEU A 264 -15.43 7.85 -0.04
N ILE A 265 -15.06 6.62 0.37
CA ILE A 265 -15.48 6.04 1.64
C ILE A 265 -15.04 6.93 2.80
N LEU A 266 -13.75 7.29 2.87
CA LEU A 266 -13.23 8.11 3.95
C LEU A 266 -13.87 9.51 3.99
N LYS A 267 -14.17 10.12 2.85
CA LYS A 267 -14.88 11.42 2.84
C LYS A 267 -16.25 11.32 3.49
N GLU A 268 -16.99 10.23 3.28
CA GLU A 268 -18.29 10.01 3.94
C GLU A 268 -18.15 9.69 5.44
N VAL A 269 -17.04 9.07 5.85
CA VAL A 269 -16.69 8.87 7.26
C VAL A 269 -16.46 10.22 7.96
N HIS A 270 -15.61 11.07 7.39
CA HIS A 270 -15.24 12.37 7.98
C HIS A 270 -16.36 13.43 7.90
N LYS A 271 -17.36 13.25 7.04
CA LYS A 271 -18.57 14.11 7.02
C LYS A 271 -19.47 13.86 8.24
N GLY A 272 -19.42 12.67 8.81
CA GLY A 272 -20.19 12.33 10.01
C GLY A 272 -19.48 12.79 11.28
N ASP A 273 -20.20 12.86 12.40
CA ASP A 273 -19.64 13.08 13.75
C ASP A 273 -18.95 11.81 14.29
N THR A 274 -18.63 10.87 13.41
CA THR A 274 -18.10 9.52 13.72
C THR A 274 -16.60 9.55 13.93
N THR A 275 -16.16 10.01 15.11
CA THR A 275 -14.74 9.98 15.51
C THR A 275 -14.19 8.57 15.73
N GLN A 276 -15.05 7.55 15.71
CA GLN A 276 -14.66 6.17 16.06
C GLN A 276 -13.73 5.49 15.05
N TYR A 277 -13.66 5.99 13.81
CA TYR A 277 -12.82 5.43 12.75
C TYR A 277 -11.65 6.33 12.35
N ASP A 278 -11.51 7.49 12.99
CA ASP A 278 -10.53 8.50 12.59
C ASP A 278 -9.11 7.94 12.60
N ASN A 279 -8.50 7.88 11.41
CA ASN A 279 -7.17 7.32 11.15
C ASN A 279 -7.01 5.81 11.44
N LEU A 280 -8.07 5.10 11.85
CA LEU A 280 -8.02 3.65 12.10
C LEU A 280 -8.15 2.81 10.82
N LEU A 281 -8.50 3.42 9.70
CA LEU A 281 -8.69 2.76 8.40
C LEU A 281 -7.54 3.04 7.41
N ASP A 282 -6.52 3.77 7.85
CA ASP A 282 -5.38 4.19 7.04
C ASP A 282 -4.60 2.99 6.45
N HIS A 283 -4.53 1.87 7.16
CA HIS A 283 -3.91 0.64 6.62
C HIS A 283 -4.79 -0.13 5.63
N LEU A 284 -6.07 0.25 5.49
CA LEU A 284 -7.06 -0.39 4.60
C LEU A 284 -7.30 0.37 3.29
N LEU A 285 -6.64 1.50 3.00
CA LEU A 285 -6.99 2.27 1.78
C LEU A 285 -6.67 1.53 0.46
N THR A 286 -5.93 0.42 0.51
CA THR A 286 -5.69 -0.45 -0.66
C THR A 286 -6.76 -1.54 -0.80
N LYS A 287 -7.64 -1.68 0.20
CA LYS A 287 -8.68 -2.72 0.33
C LYS A 287 -10.03 -2.07 0.71
N PRO A 288 -10.66 -1.30 -0.17
CA PRO A 288 -11.91 -0.60 0.16
C PRO A 288 -13.07 -1.53 0.54
N LEU A 289 -13.11 -2.78 0.03
CA LEU A 289 -14.10 -3.77 0.49
C LEU A 289 -13.92 -4.14 1.96
N ASP A 290 -12.70 -4.23 2.46
CA ASP A 290 -12.41 -4.52 3.87
C ASP A 290 -12.92 -3.37 4.76
N ILE A 291 -12.95 -2.13 4.25
CA ILE A 291 -13.54 -0.98 4.96
C ILE A 291 -15.06 -1.12 5.07
N ILE A 292 -15.74 -1.49 3.98
CA ILE A 292 -17.20 -1.75 3.99
C ILE A 292 -17.52 -2.91 4.92
N GLU A 293 -16.70 -3.96 4.90
CA GLU A 293 -16.80 -5.10 5.81
C GLU A 293 -16.69 -4.66 7.27
N VAL A 294 -15.76 -3.78 7.62
CA VAL A 294 -15.67 -3.19 8.96
C VAL A 294 -16.97 -2.48 9.35
N PHE A 295 -17.61 -1.71 8.44
CA PHE A 295 -18.89 -1.06 8.75
C PHE A 295 -20.03 -2.06 8.97
N LEU A 296 -20.08 -3.14 8.19
CA LEU A 296 -21.02 -4.24 8.39
C LEU A 296 -20.80 -4.90 9.75
N MET A 297 -19.56 -5.25 10.10
CA MET A 297 -19.21 -5.87 11.38
C MET A 297 -19.63 -5.02 12.59
N ASN A 298 -19.55 -3.70 12.46
CA ASN A 298 -19.92 -2.76 13.52
C ASN A 298 -21.37 -2.27 13.47
N GLN A 299 -22.15 -2.69 12.46
CA GLN A 299 -23.55 -2.30 12.26
C GLN A 299 -23.75 -0.78 12.10
N ASP A 300 -22.82 -0.10 11.42
CA ASP A 300 -22.93 1.34 11.15
C ASP A 300 -23.78 1.63 9.91
N TRP A 301 -25.08 1.36 10.03
CA TRP A 301 -26.04 1.51 8.93
C TRP A 301 -26.09 2.94 8.39
N GLU A 302 -26.05 3.95 9.25
CA GLU A 302 -26.05 5.36 8.82
C GLU A 302 -24.87 5.72 7.92
N LEU A 303 -23.71 5.09 8.18
CA LEU A 303 -22.51 5.29 7.39
C LEU A 303 -22.58 4.50 6.08
N LEU A 304 -23.07 3.26 6.12
CA LEU A 304 -23.35 2.46 4.92
C LEU A 304 -24.33 3.18 3.97
N ASP A 305 -25.39 3.79 4.51
CA ASP A 305 -26.38 4.57 3.74
C ASP A 305 -25.75 5.74 2.96
N ARG A 306 -24.64 6.31 3.46
CA ARG A 306 -23.89 7.37 2.76
C ARG A 306 -22.84 6.80 1.81
N VAL A 307 -22.09 5.81 2.28
CA VAL A 307 -20.94 5.24 1.58
C VAL A 307 -21.37 4.46 0.34
N ILE A 308 -22.37 3.58 0.44
CA ILE A 308 -22.76 2.71 -0.67
C ILE A 308 -23.17 3.54 -1.90
N PRO A 309 -24.09 4.54 -1.81
CA PRO A 309 -24.41 5.39 -2.96
C PRO A 309 -23.20 6.14 -3.53
N ALA A 310 -22.26 6.59 -2.69
CA ALA A 310 -21.10 7.36 -3.11
C ALA A 310 -20.12 6.55 -3.98
N ILE A 311 -20.03 5.24 -3.77
CA ILE A 311 -19.08 4.38 -4.49
C ILE A 311 -19.65 3.66 -5.71
N LEU A 312 -20.99 3.50 -5.79
CA LEU A 312 -21.64 2.68 -6.83
C LEU A 312 -21.24 3.08 -8.26
N SER A 313 -21.09 4.38 -8.55
CA SER A 313 -20.70 4.86 -9.89
C SER A 313 -19.28 4.51 -10.31
N TYR A 314 -18.45 4.04 -9.37
CA TYR A 314 -17.04 3.68 -9.58
C TYR A 314 -16.80 2.17 -9.56
N LEU A 315 -17.86 1.38 -9.37
CA LEU A 315 -17.81 -0.08 -9.47
C LEU A 315 -18.10 -0.52 -10.91
N SER A 316 -17.40 -1.54 -11.40
CA SER A 316 -17.68 -2.11 -12.71
C SER A 316 -19.00 -2.90 -12.68
N SER A 317 -19.76 -2.83 -13.78
CA SER A 317 -20.95 -3.66 -14.00
C SER A 317 -20.63 -5.01 -14.64
N GLU A 318 -19.36 -5.27 -14.97
CA GLU A 318 -18.94 -6.57 -15.49
C GLU A 318 -19.06 -7.65 -14.41
N SER A 319 -19.37 -8.88 -14.83
CA SER A 319 -19.39 -10.01 -13.89
C SER A 319 -17.98 -10.30 -13.40
N CYS A 320 -17.86 -10.49 -12.09
CA CYS A 320 -16.61 -10.82 -11.47
C CYS A 320 -16.35 -12.33 -11.59
N PRO A 321 -15.16 -12.75 -12.07
CA PRO A 321 -14.87 -14.15 -12.35
C PRO A 321 -14.75 -15.03 -11.09
N PHE A 322 -14.60 -14.43 -9.92
CA PHE A 322 -14.48 -15.13 -8.64
C PHE A 322 -15.78 -15.15 -7.84
N CYS A 323 -16.57 -14.11 -8.03
CA CYS A 323 -17.80 -13.83 -7.31
C CYS A 323 -18.97 -14.53 -8.00
N HIS A 324 -18.86 -15.81 -8.35
CA HIS A 324 -19.97 -16.51 -8.98
C HIS A 324 -21.19 -16.55 -8.04
N GLN A 325 -22.32 -16.03 -8.50
CA GLN A 325 -23.64 -16.31 -7.92
C GLN A 325 -23.92 -17.81 -8.08
N ASN A 326 -23.45 -18.60 -7.12
CA ASN A 326 -23.82 -20.00 -7.02
C ASN A 326 -25.21 -20.03 -6.37
N ASP A 327 -26.19 -20.63 -7.06
CA ASP A 327 -27.59 -20.74 -6.56
C ASP A 327 -27.69 -21.35 -5.15
N ASN A 328 -26.63 -22.03 -4.68
CA ASN A 328 -26.56 -22.69 -3.40
C ASN A 328 -26.03 -21.85 -2.23
N PHE A 329 -25.60 -20.59 -2.42
CA PHE A 329 -25.19 -19.57 -1.42
C PHE A 329 -24.22 -20.02 -0.27
N THR A 330 -23.71 -21.25 -0.30
CA THR A 330 -23.03 -21.94 0.83
C THR A 330 -21.51 -21.89 0.75
N GLN A 331 -20.94 -21.57 -0.40
CA GLN A 331 -19.50 -21.67 -0.66
C GLN A 331 -18.71 -20.38 -0.35
N ASN A 332 -19.36 -19.29 0.07
CA ASN A 332 -18.74 -17.96 0.07
C ASN A 332 -18.04 -17.55 1.39
N ARG A 333 -17.95 -18.39 2.43
CA ARG A 333 -17.50 -17.91 3.77
C ARG A 333 -16.04 -17.45 3.88
N THR A 334 -15.13 -17.76 2.94
CA THR A 334 -13.68 -17.62 3.21
C THR A 334 -12.81 -17.02 2.08
N ALA A 335 -13.36 -16.59 0.94
CA ALA A 335 -12.57 -16.40 -0.28
C ALA A 335 -12.30 -14.94 -0.73
N PHE A 336 -12.63 -13.91 0.07
CA PHE A 336 -12.65 -12.53 -0.46
C PHE A 336 -11.29 -11.82 -0.56
N ALA A 337 -10.37 -11.99 0.39
CA ALA A 337 -9.22 -11.06 0.48
C ALA A 337 -8.15 -11.27 -0.61
N ASP A 338 -7.78 -12.52 -0.93
CA ASP A 338 -6.63 -12.79 -1.79
C ASP A 338 -7.00 -12.92 -3.29
N GLN A 339 -8.24 -13.31 -3.59
CA GLN A 339 -8.68 -13.66 -4.95
C GLN A 339 -9.05 -12.44 -5.81
N HIS A 340 -9.45 -11.31 -5.21
CA HIS A 340 -9.82 -10.09 -5.93
C HIS A 340 -8.64 -9.15 -6.24
N SER A 341 -7.42 -9.49 -5.81
CA SER A 341 -6.24 -8.65 -6.00
C SER A 341 -5.88 -8.38 -7.47
N SER A 342 -6.36 -9.21 -8.40
CA SER A 342 -6.08 -9.15 -9.84
C SER A 342 -7.27 -8.77 -10.72
N SER A 343 -8.41 -8.33 -10.16
CA SER A 343 -9.58 -7.92 -10.94
C SER A 343 -10.21 -6.63 -10.39
N PRO A 344 -10.86 -5.81 -11.24
CA PRO A 344 -11.54 -4.61 -10.77
C PRO A 344 -12.67 -4.98 -9.81
N LEU A 345 -12.94 -4.09 -8.87
CA LEU A 345 -14.08 -4.22 -7.97
C LEU A 345 -15.37 -3.96 -8.74
N THR A 346 -16.30 -4.89 -8.62
CA THR A 346 -17.58 -4.87 -9.32
C THR A 346 -18.73 -4.78 -8.32
N ILE A 347 -19.92 -4.45 -8.81
CA ILE A 347 -21.16 -4.50 -8.00
C ILE A 347 -21.37 -5.91 -7.43
N GLU A 348 -21.04 -6.96 -8.20
CA GLU A 348 -21.14 -8.36 -7.77
C GLU A 348 -20.22 -8.68 -6.57
N CYS A 349 -19.06 -8.03 -6.46
CA CYS A 349 -18.20 -8.17 -5.29
C CYS A 349 -18.85 -7.63 -4.01
N LEU A 350 -19.51 -6.48 -4.12
CA LEU A 350 -20.21 -5.84 -3.00
C LEU A 350 -21.45 -6.65 -2.60
N ASP A 351 -22.25 -7.09 -3.57
CA ASP A 351 -23.41 -7.94 -3.36
C ASP A 351 -23.05 -9.24 -2.65
N ASN A 352 -21.97 -9.90 -3.06
CA ASN A 352 -21.51 -11.12 -2.41
C ASN A 352 -21.05 -10.89 -0.97
N LEU A 353 -20.41 -9.75 -0.68
CA LEU A 353 -20.07 -9.36 0.69
C LEU A 353 -21.34 -9.24 1.55
N PHE A 354 -22.39 -8.61 1.03
CA PHE A 354 -23.68 -8.52 1.71
C PHE A 354 -24.32 -9.89 1.94
N ILE A 355 -24.30 -10.79 0.96
CA ILE A 355 -24.80 -12.17 1.12
C ILE A 355 -24.06 -12.92 2.25
N VAL A 356 -22.74 -12.77 2.34
CA VAL A 356 -21.93 -13.46 3.35
C VAL A 356 -22.27 -13.00 4.75
N TYR A 357 -22.39 -11.68 4.94
CA TYR A 357 -22.73 -11.11 6.23
C TYR A 357 -24.22 -11.29 6.57
N ALA A 358 -25.11 -11.29 5.58
CA ALA A 358 -26.50 -11.69 5.75
C ALA A 358 -26.60 -13.14 6.25
N LEU A 359 -25.88 -14.08 5.61
CA LEU A 359 -25.82 -15.47 6.04
C LEU A 359 -25.26 -15.62 7.46
N GLN A 360 -24.22 -14.86 7.82
CA GLN A 360 -23.64 -14.89 9.16
C GLN A 360 -24.62 -14.39 10.23
N SER A 361 -25.51 -13.44 9.90
CA SER A 361 -26.51 -12.92 10.83
C SER A 361 -27.59 -13.94 11.20
N VAL A 362 -27.89 -14.91 10.31
CA VAL A 362 -28.87 -15.99 10.53
C VAL A 362 -28.24 -17.35 10.76
N ASP A 363 -26.92 -17.40 10.93
CA ASP A 363 -26.18 -18.64 11.15
C ASP A 363 -26.68 -19.33 12.43
N ILE A 364 -26.99 -20.63 12.32
CA ILE A 364 -27.49 -21.48 13.42
C ILE A 364 -26.49 -22.61 13.62
N GLN A 365 -25.95 -22.70 14.84
CA GLN A 365 -25.00 -23.74 15.24
C GLN A 365 -25.69 -24.72 16.18
N ILE A 366 -26.07 -25.88 15.64
CA ILE A 366 -26.69 -26.98 16.38
C ILE A 366 -26.05 -28.31 16.02
N VAL A 367 -26.14 -29.28 16.92
CA VAL A 367 -25.73 -30.67 16.64
C VAL A 367 -26.88 -31.41 15.97
N LEU A 368 -26.65 -31.94 14.77
CA LEU A 368 -27.66 -32.64 13.95
C LEU A 368 -27.72 -34.16 14.18
N SER A 369 -26.86 -34.72 15.03
CA SER A 369 -26.80 -36.16 15.29
C SER A 369 -27.37 -36.51 16.67
N ASP A 370 -28.05 -37.65 16.73
CA ASP A 370 -28.50 -38.25 17.98
C ASP A 370 -27.27 -38.88 18.66
N SER A 371 -26.61 -38.13 19.54
CA SER A 371 -25.42 -38.58 20.30
C SER A 371 -25.80 -39.57 21.41
N SER A 372 -26.64 -40.56 21.10
CA SER A 372 -27.02 -41.67 21.97
C SER A 372 -25.93 -42.75 22.08
N GLN A 373 -24.72 -42.51 21.55
CA GLN A 373 -23.53 -43.33 21.77
C GLN A 373 -22.35 -42.50 22.32
N SER A 374 -22.32 -42.18 23.62
CA SER A 374 -21.07 -42.06 24.39
C SER A 374 -21.29 -41.93 25.91
N SER A 375 -22.21 -42.71 26.49
CA SER A 375 -22.40 -42.74 27.95
C SER A 375 -21.14 -43.20 28.73
N THR A 376 -20.10 -43.72 28.08
CA THR A 376 -18.84 -44.13 28.73
C THR A 376 -17.71 -43.09 28.67
N SER A 377 -17.82 -42.02 27.87
CA SER A 377 -16.76 -40.99 27.73
C SER A 377 -17.08 -39.68 28.47
N LEU A 378 -18.36 -39.43 28.77
CA LEU A 378 -18.81 -38.22 29.49
C LEU A 378 -18.36 -38.18 30.96
N GLU A 379 -18.17 -39.33 31.61
CA GLU A 379 -17.63 -39.40 32.98
C GLU A 379 -16.14 -38.99 33.05
N LYS A 380 -15.38 -39.07 31.94
CA LYS A 380 -13.98 -38.59 31.91
C LYS A 380 -13.84 -37.10 31.65
N ILE A 381 -14.82 -36.45 31.04
CA ILE A 381 -14.82 -34.98 30.80
C ILE A 381 -15.20 -34.21 32.07
N THR A 382 -15.76 -34.89 33.07
CA THR A 382 -16.25 -34.29 34.31
C THR A 382 -15.27 -34.31 35.48
N LEU A 383 -14.15 -35.04 35.37
CA LEU A 383 -13.07 -35.05 36.35
C LEU A 383 -12.10 -33.88 36.09
N ASP A 384 -11.84 -33.11 37.16
CA ASP A 384 -10.99 -31.92 37.28
C ASP A 384 -10.33 -31.40 35.99
N PHE A 385 -10.80 -30.24 35.53
CA PHE A 385 -10.19 -29.53 34.39
C PHE A 385 -8.73 -29.18 34.70
N ASP A 386 -7.81 -29.86 34.02
CA ASP A 386 -6.40 -29.51 34.03
C ASP A 386 -6.10 -28.44 32.97
N MET A 387 -5.47 -27.34 33.38
CA MET A 387 -5.19 -26.21 32.50
C MET A 387 -4.03 -26.57 31.57
N PRO A 388 -4.21 -26.59 30.23
CA PRO A 388 -3.12 -26.90 29.33
C PRO A 388 -2.01 -25.84 29.45
N HIS A 389 -0.76 -26.29 29.52
CA HIS A 389 0.41 -25.41 29.66
C HIS A 389 0.51 -24.36 28.55
N LYS A 390 0.14 -24.73 27.32
CA LYS A 390 0.08 -23.86 26.14
C LYS A 390 -1.31 -23.87 25.54
N ALA A 391 -1.65 -22.80 24.83
CA ALA A 391 -2.90 -22.74 24.09
C ALA A 391 -2.92 -23.82 22.98
N PRO A 392 -3.96 -24.67 22.92
CA PRO A 392 -4.06 -25.70 21.89
C PRO A 392 -4.41 -25.09 20.53
N SER A 393 -3.92 -25.71 19.45
CA SER A 393 -4.35 -25.38 18.08
C SER A 393 -5.84 -25.70 17.87
N LYS A 394 -6.46 -25.11 16.84
CA LYS A 394 -7.91 -25.22 16.56
C LYS A 394 -8.35 -26.67 16.37
N GLU A 395 -7.50 -27.52 15.79
CA GLU A 395 -7.75 -28.95 15.56
C GLU A 395 -7.82 -29.75 16.87
N ASN A 396 -7.21 -29.23 17.93
CA ASN A 396 -7.17 -29.83 19.26
C ASN A 396 -8.24 -29.23 20.19
N TRP A 397 -9.13 -28.38 19.69
CA TRP A 397 -10.26 -27.90 20.46
C TRP A 397 -11.28 -29.01 20.67
N ILE A 398 -12.03 -28.91 21.75
CA ILE A 398 -13.08 -29.87 22.04
C ILE A 398 -14.19 -29.68 20.98
N PRO A 399 -14.54 -30.74 20.24
CA PRO A 399 -15.58 -30.66 19.21
C PRO A 399 -16.94 -30.26 19.81
N ASP A 400 -17.73 -29.51 19.04
CA ASP A 400 -19.02 -29.01 19.50
C ASP A 400 -20.02 -30.15 19.78
N GLU A 401 -19.93 -31.23 19.01
CA GLU A 401 -20.77 -32.43 19.13
C GLU A 401 -20.50 -33.23 20.41
N ALA A 402 -19.32 -33.05 21.02
CA ALA A 402 -18.96 -33.73 22.25
C ALA A 402 -19.58 -33.07 23.51
N VAL A 403 -20.20 -31.90 23.37
CA VAL A 403 -20.60 -31.07 24.51
C VAL A 403 -22.01 -30.50 24.33
N THR A 404 -22.92 -30.84 25.24
CA THR A 404 -24.31 -30.34 25.27
C THR A 404 -24.52 -29.18 26.24
N ALA A 405 -23.60 -28.95 27.18
CA ALA A 405 -23.67 -27.87 28.16
C ALA A 405 -22.31 -27.22 28.42
N CYS A 406 -22.31 -25.96 28.84
CA CYS A 406 -21.10 -25.18 29.05
C CYS A 406 -20.11 -25.88 30.00
N MET A 407 -18.87 -26.07 29.55
CA MET A 407 -17.83 -26.75 30.34
C MET A 407 -17.25 -25.92 31.51
N ALA A 408 -17.67 -24.65 31.64
CA ALA A 408 -17.27 -23.78 32.74
C ALA A 408 -18.34 -23.74 33.83
N CYS A 409 -19.56 -23.26 33.52
CA CYS A 409 -20.63 -23.21 34.53
C CYS A 409 -21.40 -24.51 34.69
N LYS A 410 -21.41 -25.40 33.69
CA LYS A 410 -22.23 -26.64 33.63
C LYS A 410 -23.75 -26.43 33.72
N LEU A 411 -24.22 -25.18 33.85
CA LEU A 411 -25.63 -24.81 33.98
C LEU A 411 -26.29 -24.47 32.64
N THR A 412 -25.53 -23.94 31.68
CA THR A 412 -26.07 -23.52 30.39
C THR A 412 -26.03 -24.67 29.39
N THR A 413 -27.17 -25.30 29.14
CA THR A 413 -27.36 -26.18 27.97
C THR A 413 -27.35 -25.35 26.70
N PHE A 414 -26.60 -25.81 25.70
CA PHE A 414 -26.50 -25.16 24.40
C PHE A 414 -27.76 -25.42 23.57
N SER A 415 -28.10 -24.45 22.73
CA SER A 415 -29.23 -24.49 21.80
C SER A 415 -29.01 -23.48 20.69
N MET A 416 -29.90 -23.42 19.70
CA MET A 416 -29.82 -22.42 18.62
C MET A 416 -29.82 -20.95 19.11
N LEU A 417 -30.34 -20.69 20.33
CA LEU A 417 -30.36 -19.36 20.97
C LEU A 417 -29.23 -19.18 22.01
N LYS A 418 -28.55 -20.27 22.37
CA LYS A 418 -27.44 -20.29 23.33
C LYS A 418 -26.23 -20.89 22.63
N ARG A 419 -25.53 -20.04 21.87
CA ARG A 419 -24.40 -20.44 21.04
C ARG A 419 -23.24 -21.04 21.85
N ARG A 420 -22.56 -21.98 21.20
CA ARG A 420 -21.26 -22.51 21.64
C ARG A 420 -20.17 -21.49 21.33
N HIS A 421 -19.19 -21.39 22.22
CA HIS A 421 -17.97 -20.63 21.96
C HIS A 421 -16.76 -21.40 22.47
N HIS A 422 -15.67 -21.41 21.72
CA HIS A 422 -14.42 -21.96 22.22
C HIS A 422 -13.61 -20.93 23.00
N CYS A 423 -13.04 -21.33 24.12
CA CYS A 423 -12.01 -20.55 24.78
C CYS A 423 -10.69 -20.70 24.01
N ARG A 424 -10.15 -19.61 23.45
CA ARG A 424 -8.93 -19.66 22.63
C ARG A 424 -7.67 -19.98 23.44
N ARG A 425 -7.73 -19.90 24.77
CA ARG A 425 -6.64 -20.29 25.68
C ARG A 425 -6.63 -21.78 26.02
N CYS A 426 -7.78 -22.43 26.11
CA CYS A 426 -7.86 -23.82 26.60
C CYS A 426 -8.68 -24.79 25.75
N GLY A 427 -9.27 -24.33 24.64
CA GLY A 427 -10.04 -25.17 23.71
C GLY A 427 -11.40 -25.66 24.20
N ARG A 428 -11.85 -25.29 25.42
CA ARG A 428 -13.15 -25.71 25.97
C ARG A 428 -14.33 -25.00 25.30
N VAL A 429 -15.45 -25.69 25.22
CA VAL A 429 -16.75 -25.14 24.77
C VAL A 429 -17.47 -24.47 25.95
N VAL A 430 -17.73 -23.17 25.83
CA VAL A 430 -18.27 -22.31 26.88
C VAL A 430 -19.39 -21.41 26.37
N CYS A 431 -20.31 -21.01 27.26
CA CYS A 431 -21.34 -20.03 26.92
C CYS A 431 -20.79 -18.61 26.99
N LYS A 432 -21.54 -17.64 26.44
CA LYS A 432 -21.15 -16.22 26.46
C LYS A 432 -20.85 -15.72 27.87
N ASN A 433 -21.72 -16.03 28.83
CA ASN A 433 -21.58 -15.51 30.19
C ASN A 433 -20.27 -15.98 30.85
N CYS A 434 -19.81 -17.19 30.52
CA CYS A 434 -18.54 -17.72 31.02
C CYS A 434 -17.32 -17.32 30.18
N SER A 435 -17.50 -16.50 29.14
CA SER A 435 -16.46 -16.10 28.21
C SER A 435 -16.60 -14.65 27.76
N SER A 436 -17.00 -13.79 28.69
CA SER A 436 -17.26 -12.38 28.44
C SER A 436 -15.99 -11.53 28.21
N GLN A 437 -14.81 -12.09 28.49
CA GLN A 437 -13.54 -11.37 28.39
C GLN A 437 -12.73 -11.82 27.17
N LYS A 438 -12.00 -10.87 26.58
CA LYS A 438 -10.96 -11.13 25.58
C LYS A 438 -9.57 -10.89 26.21
N ARG A 439 -8.56 -11.66 25.80
CA ARG A 439 -7.16 -11.55 26.28
C ARG A 439 -6.18 -11.77 25.14
N ARG A 440 -4.99 -11.19 25.23
CA ARG A 440 -3.90 -11.48 24.29
C ARG A 440 -3.27 -12.82 24.62
N ILE A 441 -3.02 -13.62 23.59
CA ILE A 441 -2.28 -14.89 23.70
C ILE A 441 -1.15 -14.81 22.67
N PRO A 442 -0.01 -14.19 23.01
CA PRO A 442 1.02 -13.82 22.05
C PRO A 442 1.54 -14.99 21.20
N ASP A 443 1.73 -16.14 21.82
CA ASP A 443 2.28 -17.34 21.18
C ASP A 443 1.42 -17.89 20.03
N MET A 444 0.11 -17.58 20.01
CA MET A 444 -0.85 -18.13 19.04
C MET A 444 -1.59 -17.05 18.26
N TYR A 445 -1.82 -15.87 18.86
CA TYR A 445 -2.68 -14.80 18.35
C TYR A 445 -1.98 -13.44 18.31
N ARG A 446 -0.66 -13.38 18.49
CA ARG A 446 0.15 -12.14 18.47
C ARG A 446 -0.47 -11.04 19.35
N ASN A 447 -0.91 -9.93 18.73
CA ASN A 447 -1.48 -8.78 19.42
C ASN A 447 -3.01 -8.85 19.56
N LEU A 448 -3.66 -9.80 18.87
CA LEU A 448 -5.11 -9.93 18.85
C LEU A 448 -5.64 -10.38 20.21
N ARG A 449 -6.63 -9.65 20.73
CA ARG A 449 -7.37 -10.04 21.92
C ARG A 449 -8.44 -11.05 21.55
N VAL A 450 -8.31 -12.26 22.09
CA VAL A 450 -9.19 -13.37 21.77
C VAL A 450 -10.06 -13.81 22.94
N ARG A 451 -11.24 -14.33 22.62
CA ARG A 451 -12.22 -14.80 23.62
C ARG A 451 -11.59 -15.88 24.53
N VAL A 452 -11.66 -15.66 25.84
CA VAL A 452 -11.22 -16.62 26.86
C VAL A 452 -12.31 -16.87 27.89
N CYS A 453 -12.34 -18.07 28.48
CA CYS A 453 -13.26 -18.36 29.57
C CYS A 453 -12.80 -17.78 30.90
N ASP A 454 -13.74 -17.64 31.83
CA ASP A 454 -13.49 -17.07 33.16
C ASP A 454 -12.45 -17.86 33.97
N ASP A 455 -12.35 -19.17 33.76
CA ASP A 455 -11.32 -20.00 34.40
C ASP A 455 -9.91 -19.61 33.93
N CYS A 456 -9.72 -19.43 32.62
CA CYS A 456 -8.43 -18.99 32.07
C CYS A 456 -8.05 -17.59 32.58
N VAL A 457 -9.03 -16.70 32.67
CA VAL A 457 -8.83 -15.36 33.25
C VAL A 457 -8.40 -15.45 34.71
N ARG A 458 -8.97 -16.38 35.50
CA ARG A 458 -8.60 -16.58 36.91
C ARG A 458 -7.22 -17.21 37.05
N TRP A 459 -6.89 -18.19 36.21
CA TRP A 459 -5.62 -18.93 36.26
C TRP A 459 -4.39 -18.01 36.10
N GLU A 460 -4.46 -17.04 35.20
CA GLU A 460 -3.36 -16.08 34.96
C GLU A 460 -3.21 -15.00 36.05
N LYS A 461 -4.20 -14.81 36.94
CA LYS A 461 -4.13 -13.80 38.02
C LYS A 461 -3.21 -14.18 39.19
N GLN A 462 -2.40 -15.23 39.07
CA GLN A 462 -1.22 -15.40 39.93
C GLN A 462 -0.18 -14.32 39.60
N PRO A 463 0.50 -13.72 40.58
CA PRO A 463 0.81 -12.29 40.56
C PRO A 463 1.93 -11.93 39.59
N VAL A 464 1.55 -11.22 38.51
CA VAL A 464 2.36 -10.12 37.98
C VAL A 464 1.44 -8.90 37.93
N THR A 465 1.84 -7.87 38.65
CA THR A 465 1.08 -6.66 39.00
C THR A 465 0.31 -6.01 37.84
N ALA A 466 -1.01 -5.85 37.99
CA ALA A 466 -1.76 -4.79 37.31
C ALA A 466 -3.02 -4.39 38.12
N THR A 467 -3.16 -3.09 38.33
CA THR A 467 -4.22 -2.39 39.07
C THR A 467 -5.61 -2.57 38.46
N PRO A 468 -6.69 -2.57 39.28
CA PRO A 468 -8.04 -2.65 38.78
C PRO A 468 -8.61 -1.25 38.54
N THR A 469 -9.18 -1.01 37.36
CA THR A 469 -10.14 0.09 37.18
C THR A 469 -11.40 -0.47 36.55
N LYS A 470 -12.50 -0.39 37.31
CA LYS A 470 -13.87 -0.55 36.82
C LYS A 470 -14.42 0.84 36.52
N VAL A 471 -14.75 1.10 35.26
CA VAL A 471 -15.91 1.91 34.84
C VAL A 471 -16.43 1.29 33.55
N ARG A 472 -17.75 1.04 33.47
CA ARG A 472 -18.41 0.47 32.29
C ARG A 472 -18.86 1.62 31.39
N LEU A 473 -17.94 2.10 30.57
CA LEU A 473 -18.19 2.78 29.29
C LEU A 473 -17.86 1.76 28.19
N ARG A 474 -18.56 1.76 27.05
CA ARG A 474 -18.09 0.98 25.88
C ARG A 474 -16.68 1.48 25.57
N SER A 475 -15.68 0.61 25.73
CA SER A 475 -14.29 0.96 25.42
C SER A 475 -14.07 0.89 23.91
N ASP A 476 -13.10 1.64 23.39
CA ASP A 476 -12.60 1.52 22.00
C ASP A 476 -12.28 0.06 21.57
N GLU A 477 -12.16 -0.87 22.53
CA GLU A 477 -11.98 -2.31 22.29
C GLU A 477 -13.20 -3.06 21.71
N ASP A 478 -14.39 -2.45 21.66
CA ASP A 478 -15.61 -3.09 21.15
C ASP A 478 -15.80 -2.90 19.62
N VAL A 479 -15.00 -2.05 18.98
CA VAL A 479 -15.06 -1.81 17.52
C VAL A 479 -14.24 -2.87 16.79
N TRP A 480 -14.84 -3.53 15.80
CA TRP A 480 -14.19 -4.50 14.95
C TRP A 480 -13.42 -3.80 13.83
N ILE A 481 -12.09 -3.78 13.92
CA ILE A 481 -11.24 -3.14 12.93
C ILE A 481 -10.14 -4.13 12.54
N PHE A 482 -9.97 -4.34 11.24
CA PHE A 482 -8.86 -5.13 10.69
C PHE A 482 -7.52 -4.46 11.01
N SER A 483 -6.43 -5.20 11.10
CA SER A 483 -5.07 -4.66 11.26
C SER A 483 -4.33 -4.50 9.94
N GLY A 484 -4.86 -5.07 8.85
CA GLY A 484 -4.23 -5.11 7.53
C GLY A 484 -3.29 -6.30 7.34
N ASP A 485 -2.97 -7.04 8.42
CA ASP A 485 -2.30 -8.34 8.34
C ASP A 485 -3.35 -9.42 8.03
N THR A 486 -3.22 -10.08 6.87
CA THR A 486 -4.18 -11.07 6.39
C THR A 486 -4.47 -12.19 7.40
N ASN A 487 -3.48 -12.61 8.20
CA ASN A 487 -3.70 -13.67 9.18
C ASN A 487 -4.48 -13.16 10.39
N GLU A 488 -4.09 -11.99 10.93
CA GLU A 488 -4.82 -11.38 12.04
C GLU A 488 -6.26 -11.04 11.64
N ASP A 489 -6.46 -10.54 10.43
CA ASP A 489 -7.78 -10.19 9.89
C ASP A 489 -8.65 -11.44 9.67
N HIS A 490 -8.08 -12.53 9.17
CA HIS A 490 -8.78 -13.82 9.09
C HIS A 490 -9.18 -14.32 10.48
N MET A 491 -8.29 -14.19 11.46
CA MET A 491 -8.56 -14.60 12.85
C MET A 491 -9.60 -13.69 13.52
N LEU A 492 -9.72 -12.44 13.09
CA LEU A 492 -10.76 -11.52 13.53
C LEU A 492 -12.13 -11.92 12.96
N ARG A 493 -12.20 -12.22 11.65
CA ARG A 493 -13.41 -12.74 10.98
C ARG A 493 -13.91 -14.02 11.64
N ASP A 494 -13.01 -14.95 11.95
CA ASP A 494 -13.30 -16.21 12.66
C ASP A 494 -13.90 -16.00 14.07
N GLN A 495 -13.70 -14.83 14.67
CA GLN A 495 -14.22 -14.49 15.99
C GLN A 495 -15.51 -13.67 15.95
N PHE A 496 -15.83 -13.09 14.79
CA PHE A 496 -16.94 -12.19 14.63
C PHE A 496 -18.27 -12.95 14.60
N THR A 497 -19.27 -12.38 15.27
CA THR A 497 -20.68 -12.76 15.21
C THR A 497 -21.51 -11.52 15.52
N TYR A 498 -22.59 -11.28 14.76
CA TYR A 498 -23.50 -10.15 15.00
C TYR A 498 -24.14 -10.20 16.40
N GLU A 499 -24.68 -11.36 16.76
CA GLU A 499 -25.46 -11.56 17.96
C GLU A 499 -25.23 -12.97 18.55
N ASP A 500 -25.67 -13.17 19.80
CA ASP A 500 -25.61 -14.48 20.46
C ASP A 500 -26.64 -15.48 19.90
N ALA A 501 -27.65 -14.95 19.21
CA ALA A 501 -28.74 -15.65 18.58
C ALA A 501 -28.88 -15.18 17.12
N PRO A 502 -29.43 -16.00 16.21
CA PRO A 502 -29.65 -15.60 14.83
C PRO A 502 -30.70 -14.48 14.72
N SER A 503 -30.50 -13.56 13.77
CA SER A 503 -31.30 -12.34 13.61
C SER A 503 -31.74 -12.14 12.16
N ALA A 504 -33.01 -12.42 11.87
CA ALA A 504 -33.60 -12.17 10.55
C ALA A 504 -33.70 -10.67 10.22
N ALA A 505 -33.81 -9.80 11.23
CA ALA A 505 -33.87 -8.35 11.05
C ALA A 505 -32.55 -7.78 10.52
N ILE A 506 -31.41 -8.22 11.08
CA ILE A 506 -30.09 -7.84 10.58
C ILE A 506 -29.89 -8.35 9.14
N CYS A 507 -30.28 -9.61 8.87
CA CYS A 507 -30.23 -10.18 7.52
C CYS A 507 -30.91 -9.30 6.49
N ILE A 508 -32.17 -8.93 6.74
CA ILE A 508 -32.96 -8.07 5.85
C ILE A 508 -32.33 -6.68 5.74
N SER A 509 -31.85 -6.11 6.85
CA SER A 509 -31.21 -4.79 6.85
C SER A 509 -29.96 -4.74 5.98
N ILE A 510 -29.14 -5.79 5.99
CA ILE A 510 -27.96 -5.93 5.13
C ILE A 510 -28.38 -6.05 3.65
N LEU A 511 -29.41 -6.86 3.37
CA LEU A 511 -29.86 -7.11 2.00
C LEU A 511 -30.55 -5.90 1.35
N ASN A 512 -30.99 -4.90 2.13
CA ASN A 512 -31.47 -3.64 1.59
C ASN A 512 -30.40 -2.87 0.78
N TYR A 513 -29.12 -3.19 0.98
CA TYR A 513 -28.02 -2.61 0.19
C TYR A 513 -27.70 -3.41 -1.08
N HIS A 514 -28.27 -4.61 -1.24
CA HIS A 514 -28.00 -5.48 -2.39
C HIS A 514 -28.53 -4.84 -3.67
N SER A 515 -27.75 -4.88 -4.75
CA SER A 515 -28.07 -4.16 -5.99
C SER A 515 -29.29 -4.73 -6.75
N SER A 516 -29.59 -6.00 -6.51
CA SER A 516 -30.69 -6.73 -7.14
C SER A 516 -31.70 -7.24 -6.11
N ASP A 517 -32.90 -6.63 -6.10
CA ASP A 517 -34.03 -7.07 -5.27
C ASP A 517 -34.40 -8.53 -5.54
N LEU A 518 -34.33 -8.97 -6.80
CA LEU A 518 -34.65 -10.35 -7.19
C LEU A 518 -33.69 -11.36 -6.54
N ASN A 519 -32.39 -11.06 -6.55
CA ASN A 519 -31.40 -11.97 -5.96
C ASN A 519 -31.45 -11.93 -4.43
N ALA A 520 -31.70 -10.77 -3.82
CA ALA A 520 -31.97 -10.66 -2.39
C ALA A 520 -33.20 -11.52 -2.00
N ALA A 521 -34.30 -11.43 -2.74
CA ALA A 521 -35.48 -12.25 -2.52
C ALA A 521 -35.22 -13.75 -2.69
N LYS A 522 -34.45 -14.16 -3.72
CA LYS A 522 -34.03 -15.55 -3.90
C LYS A 522 -33.21 -16.06 -2.72
N PHE A 523 -32.26 -15.28 -2.22
CA PHE A 523 -31.48 -15.62 -1.04
C PHE A 523 -32.36 -15.80 0.21
N LEU A 524 -33.30 -14.88 0.45
CA LEU A 524 -34.23 -14.95 1.58
C LEU A 524 -35.12 -16.19 1.54
N LEU A 525 -35.60 -16.57 0.35
CA LEU A 525 -36.39 -17.79 0.15
C LEU A 525 -35.53 -19.05 0.30
N TRP A 526 -34.33 -19.06 -0.27
CA TRP A 526 -33.36 -20.15 -0.08
C TRP A 526 -33.06 -20.40 1.40
N GLU A 527 -32.90 -19.33 2.18
CA GLU A 527 -32.68 -19.42 3.61
C GLU A 527 -33.92 -19.94 4.35
N CYS A 528 -35.13 -19.62 3.87
CA CYS A 528 -36.36 -20.22 4.40
C CYS A 528 -36.37 -21.75 4.18
N ASP A 529 -35.99 -22.23 3.01
CA ASP A 529 -35.90 -23.67 2.72
C ASP A 529 -34.84 -24.36 3.62
N ARG A 530 -33.71 -23.68 3.87
CA ARG A 530 -32.67 -24.15 4.81
C ARG A 530 -33.20 -24.24 6.23
N LEU A 531 -33.95 -23.24 6.69
CA LEU A 531 -34.58 -23.23 8.01
C LEU A 531 -35.70 -24.27 8.13
N GLU A 532 -36.46 -24.53 7.05
CA GLU A 532 -37.48 -25.58 7.03
C GLU A 532 -36.85 -26.96 7.29
N ALA A 533 -35.66 -27.21 6.75
CA ALA A 533 -34.94 -28.46 7.00
C ALA A 533 -34.67 -28.70 8.49
N LEU A 534 -34.51 -27.64 9.30
CA LEU A 534 -34.32 -27.73 10.75
C LEU A 534 -35.61 -28.12 11.50
N LEU A 535 -36.78 -27.90 10.89
CA LEU A 535 -38.06 -28.30 11.47
C LEU A 535 -38.30 -29.82 11.37
N ARG A 536 -37.50 -30.53 10.57
CA ARG A 536 -37.60 -31.99 10.42
C ARG A 536 -37.11 -32.69 11.69
N PRO A 537 -37.84 -33.70 12.19
CA PRO A 537 -37.40 -34.46 13.36
C PRO A 537 -36.16 -35.30 13.02
N LEU A 538 -35.30 -35.55 14.02
CA LEU A 538 -34.08 -36.38 13.85
C LEU A 538 -34.44 -37.81 13.42
N ARG A 539 -35.55 -38.33 13.98
CA ARG A 539 -36.20 -39.60 13.63
C ARG A 539 -37.71 -39.44 13.84
N PRO A 540 -38.57 -40.27 13.23
CA PRO A 540 -40.01 -40.22 13.48
C PRO A 540 -40.32 -40.23 14.99
N GLY A 541 -40.98 -39.17 15.48
CA GLY A 541 -41.32 -39.01 16.91
C GLY A 541 -40.21 -38.44 17.81
N SER A 542 -39.01 -38.16 17.29
CA SER A 542 -37.88 -37.58 18.05
C SER A 542 -37.45 -36.23 17.48
N ILE A 543 -37.73 -35.17 18.23
CA ILE A 543 -37.32 -33.80 17.91
C ILE A 543 -35.87 -33.53 18.34
N ASN A 544 -35.23 -32.53 17.73
CA ASN A 544 -33.93 -32.05 18.18
C ASN A 544 -34.13 -31.06 19.35
N PRO A 545 -33.60 -31.35 20.56
CA PRO A 545 -33.80 -30.47 21.72
C PRO A 545 -33.04 -29.15 21.65
N GLU A 546 -32.07 -29.01 20.74
CA GLU A 546 -31.33 -27.74 20.52
C GLU A 546 -32.13 -26.73 19.69
N ILE A 547 -33.22 -27.15 19.04
CA ILE A 547 -34.00 -26.32 18.12
C ILE A 547 -35.22 -25.74 18.85
N ASP A 548 -35.34 -24.41 18.81
CA ASP A 548 -36.58 -23.71 19.13
C ASP A 548 -37.41 -23.59 17.85
N TYR A 549 -38.31 -24.55 17.65
CA TYR A 549 -39.17 -24.64 16.46
C TYR A 549 -40.04 -23.39 16.25
N LEU A 550 -40.47 -22.72 17.34
CA LEU A 550 -41.27 -21.50 17.23
C LEU A 550 -40.41 -20.32 16.76
N ALA A 551 -39.16 -20.22 17.25
CA ALA A 551 -38.22 -19.22 16.79
C ALA A 551 -37.89 -19.40 15.30
N VAL A 552 -37.62 -20.64 14.85
CA VAL A 552 -37.39 -20.96 13.44
C VAL A 552 -38.59 -20.55 12.58
N ALA A 553 -39.81 -20.92 12.97
CA ALA A 553 -41.02 -20.56 12.23
C ALA A 553 -41.23 -19.03 12.14
N LYS A 554 -40.92 -18.28 13.22
CA LYS A 554 -40.97 -16.81 13.21
C LYS A 554 -39.91 -16.22 12.28
N MET A 555 -38.68 -16.73 12.31
CA MET A 555 -37.62 -16.30 11.41
C MET A 555 -38.01 -16.51 9.95
N MET A 556 -38.47 -17.72 9.58
CA MET A 556 -38.96 -18.02 8.23
C MET A 556 -40.06 -17.05 7.80
N ARG A 557 -41.02 -16.75 8.69
CA ARG A 557 -42.07 -15.77 8.39
C ARG A 557 -41.50 -14.37 8.14
N CYS A 558 -40.54 -13.92 8.94
CA CYS A 558 -39.89 -12.62 8.75
C CYS A 558 -39.14 -12.56 7.41
N LEU A 559 -38.35 -13.58 7.09
CA LEU A 559 -37.59 -13.66 5.83
C LEU A 559 -38.52 -13.73 4.61
N ALA A 560 -39.59 -14.53 4.67
CA ALA A 560 -40.57 -14.63 3.59
C ALA A 560 -41.37 -13.32 3.38
N ILE A 561 -41.62 -12.56 4.46
CA ILE A 561 -42.20 -11.21 4.33
C ILE A 561 -41.19 -10.25 3.73
N GLY A 562 -39.91 -10.31 4.13
CA GLY A 562 -38.87 -9.48 3.54
C GLY A 562 -38.62 -9.76 2.06
N ALA A 563 -38.84 -11.01 1.62
CA ALA A 563 -38.72 -11.40 0.21
C ALA A 563 -39.89 -10.90 -0.67
N LYS A 564 -41.01 -10.51 -0.05
CA LYS A 564 -42.22 -10.03 -0.73
C LYS A 564 -42.23 -8.51 -0.76
#